data_AF-A0A812S4P3-F1
#
_entry.id   AF-A0A812S4P3-F1
#
_cell.length_a   1.000
_cell.length_b   1.000
_cell.length_c   1.000
_cell.angle_alpha   90.00
_cell.angle_beta   90.00
_cell.angle_gamma   90.00
#
_symmetry.space_group_name_H-M   'P 1'
#
loop_
_entity.id
_entity.type
_entity.pdbx_description
1 polymer ?
#
loop_
_entity_poly.entity_id
_entity_poly.type
_entity_poly.pdbx_seq_one_letter_code
_entity_poly.pdbx_strand_id
1 'polypeptide(L)' 'LWRDTWWLWCVFLVAILGVAYVVTPFFVILIPIFLVVFVYFSFVRYDDQGRNKGDLV' A
#
# COMPACT_ATOMS: atom_id res chain seq x y z
N LEU A 1 -1.23 -1.89 9.59
CA LEU A 1 -0.32 -1.89 8.41
C LEU A 1 0.31 -0.51 8.25
N TRP A 2 -0.54 0.53 8.16
CA TRP A 2 -0.13 1.93 7.99
C TRP A 2 0.96 2.38 8.97
N ARG A 3 0.80 2.14 10.27
CA ARG A 3 1.76 2.60 11.31
C ARG A 3 3.21 2.17 11.06
N ASP A 4 3.43 0.91 10.71
CA ASP A 4 4.78 0.35 10.56
C ASP A 4 5.33 0.47 9.14
N THR A 5 4.44 0.58 8.15
CA THR A 5 4.83 0.55 6.72
C THR A 5 4.53 1.85 5.99
N TRP A 6 4.17 2.95 6.67
CA TRP A 6 3.78 4.22 6.04
C TRP A 6 4.81 4.71 5.01
N TRP A 7 6.10 4.59 5.34
CA TRP A 7 7.21 4.99 4.47
C TRP A 7 7.22 4.19 3.16
N LEU A 8 6.92 2.88 3.21
CA LEU A 8 6.84 2.03 2.02
C LEU A 8 5.77 2.55 1.06
N TRP A 9 4.59 2.91 1.59
CA TRP A 9 3.49 3.45 0.78
C TRP A 9 3.82 4.82 0.19
N CYS A 10 4.52 5.67 0.94
CA CYS A 10 5.04 6.94 0.42
C CYS A 10 6.03 6.71 -0.73
N VAL A 11 6.98 5.76 -0.60
CA VAL A 11 7.93 5.42 -1.67
C VAL A 11 7.20 4.93 -2.92
N PHE A 12 6.22 4.04 -2.77
CA PHE A 12 5.44 3.56 -3.91
C PHE A 12 4.64 4.68 -4.58
N LEU A 13 4.02 5.56 -3.81
CA LEU A 13 3.27 6.69 -4.35
C LEU A 13 4.19 7.65 -5.12
N VAL A 14 5.37 7.96 -4.58
CA VAL A 14 6.38 8.78 -5.27
C VAL A 14 6.86 8.09 -6.56
N ALA A 15 7.10 6.78 -6.54
CA ALA A 15 7.52 6.02 -7.71
C ALA A 15 6.44 6.02 -8.82
N ILE A 16 5.17 5.81 -8.45
CA ILE A 16 4.04 5.86 -9.40
C ILE A 16 3.94 7.25 -10.03
N LEU A 17 4.04 8.32 -9.24
CA LEU A 17 4.01 9.68 -9.75
C LEU A 17 5.22 10.00 -10.64
N GLY A 18 6.41 9.53 -10.27
CA GLY A 18 7.63 9.69 -11.07
C GLY A 18 7.50 9.00 -12.43
N VAL A 19 7.01 7.77 -12.47
CA VAL A 19 6.77 7.03 -13.72
C VAL A 19 5.66 7.69 -14.54
N ALA A 20 4.58 8.14 -13.89
CA ALA A 20 3.50 8.83 -14.57
C ALA A 20 3.96 10.14 -15.22
N TYR A 21 4.87 10.87 -14.57
CA TYR A 21 5.45 12.10 -15.09
C TYR A 21 6.44 11.85 -16.24
N VAL A 22 7.30 10.83 -16.13
CA VAL A 22 8.36 10.55 -17.12
C VAL A 22 7.83 9.81 -18.36
N VAL A 23 6.87 8.89 -18.18
CA VAL A 23 6.43 7.96 -19.25
C VAL A 23 5.05 8.34 -19.80
N THR A 24 4.01 8.29 -18.95
CA THR A 24 2.64 8.67 -19.34
C THR A 24 1.73 8.83 -18.13
N PRO A 25 0.82 9.83 -18.11
CA PRO A 25 -0.16 10.01 -17.04
C PRO A 25 -1.09 8.80 -16.83
N PHE A 26 -1.19 7.89 -17.80
CA PHE A 26 -2.00 6.66 -17.69
C PHE A 26 -1.65 5.83 -16.44
N PHE A 27 -0.38 5.85 -15.99
CA PHE A 27 0.08 5.10 -14.82
C PHE A 27 -0.54 5.56 -13.49
N VAL A 28 -1.21 6.72 -13.44
CA VAL A 28 -1.97 7.18 -12.26
C VAL A 28 -3.09 6.19 -11.88
N ILE A 29 -3.59 5.39 -12.83
CA ILE A 29 -4.57 4.32 -12.55
C ILE A 29 -4.04 3.23 -11.60
N LEU A 30 -2.72 3.15 -11.41
CA LEU A 30 -2.12 2.23 -10.44
C LEU A 30 -2.42 2.65 -9.00
N ILE A 31 -2.72 3.91 -8.72
CA ILE A 31 -3.01 4.40 -7.36
C ILE A 31 -4.22 3.69 -6.74
N PRO A 32 -5.42 3.65 -7.36
CA PRO A 32 -6.55 2.91 -6.80
C PRO A 32 -6.29 1.40 -6.70
N ILE A 33 -5.54 0.82 -7.65
CA ILE A 33 -5.13 -0.60 -7.57
C ILE A 33 -4.25 -0.83 -6.33
N PHE A 34 -3.33 0.10 -6.06
CA PHE A 34 -2.45 0.05 -4.89
C PHE A 34 -3.23 0.14 -3.57
N LEU A 35 -4.30 0.94 -3.53
CA LEU A 35 -5.19 1.01 -2.36
C LEU A 35 -5.92 -0.32 -2.12
N VAL A 36 -6.38 -1.00 -3.17
CA VAL A 36 -7.01 -2.33 -3.01
C VAL A 36 -6.02 -3.34 -2.43
N VAL A 37 -4.79 -3.35 -2.96
CA VAL A 37 -3.71 -4.22 -2.46
C VAL A 37 -3.35 -3.89 -1.01
N PHE A 38 -3.26 -2.61 -0.66
CA PHE A 38 -3.06 -2.15 0.72
C PHE A 38 -4.13 -2.71 1.65
N VAL A 39 -5.40 -2.57 1.28
CA VAL A 39 -6.53 -3.01 2.07
C VAL A 39 -6.53 -4.53 2.21
N TYR A 40 -6.29 -5.26 1.11
CA TYR A 40 -6.14 -6.72 1.13
C TYR A 40 -5.06 -7.17 2.11
N PHE A 41 -3.85 -6.61 2.03
CA PHE A 41 -2.77 -6.96 2.95
C PHE A 41 -3.07 -6.57 4.40
N SER A 42 -3.83 -5.49 4.62
CA SER A 42 -4.26 -5.11 5.95
C SER A 42 -5.20 -6.16 6.57
N PHE A 43 -6.16 -6.69 5.81
CA PHE A 43 -7.06 -7.75 6.29
C PHE A 43 -6.37 -9.11 6.46
N VAL A 44 -5.40 -9.42 5.60
CA VAL A 44 -4.62 -10.66 5.74
C VAL A 44 -3.79 -10.62 7.02
N ARG A 45 -3.13 -9.49 7.30
CA ARG A 45 -2.15 -9.38 8.40
C ARG A 45 -2.77 -9.08 9.77
N TYR A 46 -3.86 -8.32 9.81
CA TYR A 46 -4.47 -7.90 11.06
C TYR A 46 -5.81 -8.63 11.30
N ASP A 47 -6.10 -8.92 12.56
CA ASP A 47 -7.40 -9.46 13.00
C ASP A 47 -8.46 -8.34 13.16
N ASP A 48 -9.67 -8.72 13.55
CA ASP A 48 -10.79 -7.79 13.78
C ASP A 48 -10.54 -6.81 14.93
N GLN A 49 -9.53 -7.08 15.78
CA GLN A 49 -9.07 -6.22 16.87
C GLN A 49 -7.88 -5.34 16.45
N GLY A 50 -7.46 -5.40 15.17
CA GLY A 50 -6.32 -4.66 14.65
C GLY A 50 -4.96 -5.17 15.14
N ARG A 51 -4.89 -6.37 15.71
CA ARG A 51 -3.64 -7.02 16.15
C ARG A 51 -3.02 -7.81 15.01
N ASN A 52 -1.69 -7.82 14.95
CA ASN A 52 -0.97 -8.58 13.94
C ASN A 52 -1.10 -10.07 14.23
N LYS A 53 -1.63 -10.85 13.28
CA LYS A 53 -1.82 -12.30 13.42
C LYS A 53 -0.51 -13.07 13.59
N GLY A 54 0.62 -12.49 13.17
CA GLY A 54 1.95 -13.09 13.29
C GLY A 54 2.63 -12.96 14.65
N ASP A 55 2.14 -12.09 15.55
CA ASP A 55 2.68 -11.92 16.92
C ASP A 55 2.01 -12.87 17.94
N LEU A 56 1.12 -13.75 17.50
CA LEU A 56 0.40 -14.70 18.34
C LEU A 56 1.13 -16.05 18.52
N VAL A 57 2.37 -16.17 18.02
CA VAL A 57 3.23 -17.36 18.10
C VAL A 57 4.40 -17.11 19.05
#